data_AF-A0A3B9J8H6-F1
#
_entry.id   AF-A0A3B9J8H6-F1
#
_cell.length_a   1.000
_cell.length_b   1.000
_cell.length_c   1.000
_cell.angle_alpha   90.00
_cell.angle_beta   90.00
_cell.angle_gamma   90.00
#
_symmetry.space_group_name_H-M   'P 1'
#
loop_
_entity.id
_entity.type
_entity.pdbx_description
1 polymer ?
#
loop_
_entity_poly.entity_id
_entity_poly.type
_entity_poly.pdbx_seq_one_letter_code
_entity_poly.pdbx_strand_id
1 'polypeptide(L)'
;MAEFADLELSLHLRDEKIYSIEGRLTLPDSDVDTFFGHDKLIVMEYDPLDFEDLIIVPEDYGKKLSEVFFKDPGMADLWAKARASAQALGSALRLRLLVSASAWQLNSIYWESMRDPQDG
;
A
#
# COMPACT_ATOMS: atom_id res chain seq x y z
N MET A 1 20.34 14.80 8.19
CA MET A 1 19.93 13.46 7.71
C MET A 1 18.54 13.63 7.16
N ALA A 2 18.20 13.09 5.99
CA ALA A 2 16.82 13.14 5.54
C ALA A 2 16.01 12.19 6.43
N GLU A 3 15.18 12.75 7.31
CA GLU A 3 14.14 11.99 8.00
C GLU A 3 13.06 11.67 6.95
N PHE A 4 12.69 10.40 6.85
CA PHE A 4 11.73 9.94 5.86
C PHE A 4 10.30 10.31 6.28
N ALA A 5 9.42 10.55 5.31
CA ALA A 5 7.99 10.45 5.56
C ALA A 5 7.63 8.96 5.55
N ASP A 6 7.16 8.45 6.68
CA ASP A 6 6.85 7.03 6.87
C ASP A 6 5.37 6.77 6.63
N LEU A 7 5.07 6.00 5.59
CA LEU A 7 3.74 5.45 5.36
C LEU A 7 3.72 3.98 5.79
N GLU A 8 3.08 3.71 6.92
CA GLU A 8 2.94 2.38 7.48
C GLU A 8 1.54 1.83 7.17
N LEU A 9 1.47 0.69 6.50
CA LEU A 9 0.22 0.01 6.13
C LEU A 9 0.17 -1.37 6.77
N SER A 10 -0.84 -1.62 7.59
CA SER A 10 -1.13 -2.91 8.19
C SER A 10 -2.23 -3.63 7.41
N LEU A 11 -1.94 -4.88 7.01
CA LEU A 11 -2.78 -5.71 6.17
C LEU A 11 -3.38 -6.86 7.00
N HIS A 12 -4.71 -6.92 7.06
CA HIS A 12 -5.44 -7.91 7.85
C HIS A 12 -6.44 -8.66 6.99
N LEU A 13 -6.46 -10.00 7.09
CA LEU A 13 -7.50 -10.79 6.45
C LEU A 13 -8.84 -10.49 7.13
N ARG A 14 -9.82 -10.07 6.33
CA ARG A 14 -11.19 -9.79 6.77
C ARG A 14 -12.14 -10.91 6.35
N ASP A 15 -11.99 -11.38 5.12
CA ASP A 15 -12.72 -12.48 4.51
C ASP A 15 -11.78 -13.22 3.54
N GLU A 16 -12.16 -14.38 3.02
CA GLU A 16 -11.30 -15.35 2.31
C GLU A 16 -10.25 -14.72 1.36
N LYS A 17 -10.63 -13.68 0.61
CA LYS A 17 -9.75 -12.95 -0.33
C LYS A 17 -9.76 -11.44 -0.13
N ILE A 18 -10.42 -10.96 0.93
CA ILE A 18 -10.59 -9.54 1.22
C ILE A 18 -9.72 -9.17 2.42
N TYR A 19 -8.85 -8.21 2.20
CA TYR A 19 -7.91 -7.70 3.18
C TYR A 19 -8.26 -6.26 3.53
N SER A 20 -8.38 -5.95 4.82
CA SER A 20 -8.50 -4.56 5.26
C SER A 20 -7.11 -3.93 5.39
N ILE A 21 -7.03 -2.66 5.00
CA ILE A 21 -5.83 -1.84 5.11
C ILE A 21 -6.10 -0.74 6.14
N GLU A 22 -5.28 -0.72 7.18
CA GLU A 22 -5.21 0.37 8.15
C GLU A 22 -3.78 0.88 8.25
N GLY A 23 -3.56 2.03 8.87
CA GLY A 23 -2.20 2.49 9.04
C GLY A 23 -2.07 3.94 9.43
N ARG A 24 -0.86 4.44 9.26
CA ARG A 24 -0.49 5.80 9.63
C ARG A 24 0.58 6.39 8.71
N LEU A 25 0.52 7.71 8.60
CA LEU A 25 1.55 8.54 7.99
C LEU A 25 2.23 9.35 9.10
N THR A 26 3.54 9.18 9.23
CA THR A 26 4.40 9.97 10.12
C THR A 26 5.29 10.85 9.26
N LEU A 27 5.21 12.16 9.47
CA LEU A 27 6.02 13.14 8.74
C LEU A 27 7.26 13.54 9.55
N PRO A 28 8.39 13.84 8.88
CA PRO A 28 9.51 14.50 9.52
C PRO A 28 9.07 15.78 10.20
N ASP A 29 9.59 16.03 11.40
CA ASP A 29 9.29 17.22 12.19
C ASP A 29 7.80 17.42 12.59
N SER A 30 6.96 16.37 12.44
CA SER A 30 5.57 16.39 12.91
C SER A 30 5.43 15.58 14.21
N ASP A 31 4.88 16.20 15.25
CA ASP A 31 4.51 15.53 16.50
C ASP A 31 3.16 14.77 16.39
N VAL A 32 2.53 14.80 15.21
CA VAL A 32 1.20 14.21 14.99
C VAL A 32 1.25 13.21 13.83
N ASP A 33 0.82 11.98 14.11
CA ASP A 33 0.57 10.93 13.13
C ASP A 33 -0.82 11.11 12.49
N THR A 34 -0.91 10.85 11.18
CA THR A 34 -2.21 10.80 10.47
C THR A 34 -2.62 9.35 10.28
N PHE A 35 -3.68 8.90 10.96
CA PHE A 35 -4.21 7.54 10.87
C PHE A 35 -5.27 7.40 9.76
N PHE A 36 -5.40 6.19 9.21
CA PHE A 36 -6.39 5.87 8.16
C PHE A 36 -6.83 4.41 8.24
N GLY A 37 -7.93 4.08 7.55
CA GLY A 37 -8.53 2.73 7.55
C GLY A 37 -9.44 2.43 8.74
N HIS A 38 -9.37 3.23 9.82
CA HIS A 38 -10.20 3.07 11.02
C HIS A 38 -11.64 3.61 10.82
N ASP A 39 -11.77 4.86 10.35
CA ASP A 39 -13.09 5.51 10.20
C ASP A 39 -13.78 5.13 8.89
N LYS A 40 -12.99 4.95 7.83
CA LYS A 40 -13.44 4.51 6.52
C LYS A 40 -12.63 3.28 6.15
N LEU A 41 -13.33 2.16 6.00
CA LEU A 41 -12.73 0.90 5.61
C LEU A 41 -12.08 1.03 4.22
N ILE A 42 -10.81 0.67 4.13
CA ILE A 42 -10.07 0.51 2.88
C ILE A 42 -9.84 -0.99 2.71
N VAL A 43 -10.17 -1.53 1.54
CA VAL A 43 -10.00 -2.96 1.25
C VAL A 43 -9.17 -3.22 0.01
N MET A 44 -8.47 -4.34 0.02
CA MET A 44 -7.84 -4.95 -1.14
C MET A 44 -8.44 -6.34 -1.33
N GLU A 45 -8.85 -6.67 -2.55
CA GLU A 45 -9.30 -8.00 -2.93
C GLU A 45 -8.19 -8.67 -3.73
N TYR A 46 -7.64 -9.77 -3.21
CA TYR A 46 -6.51 -10.46 -3.85
C TYR A 46 -6.77 -11.95 -3.93
N ASP A 47 -6.76 -12.46 -5.16
CA ASP A 47 -6.79 -13.88 -5.50
C ASP A 47 -5.46 -14.27 -6.18
N PRO A 48 -4.65 -15.17 -5.60
CA PRO A 48 -3.42 -15.64 -6.24
C PRO A 48 -3.64 -16.21 -7.66
N LEU A 49 -4.82 -16.78 -7.93
CA LEU A 49 -5.16 -17.34 -9.23
C LEU A 49 -5.19 -16.28 -10.35
N ASP A 50 -5.48 -15.02 -10.02
CA ASP A 50 -5.46 -13.92 -10.98
C ASP A 50 -4.04 -13.55 -11.46
N PHE A 51 -3.00 -14.12 -10.85
CA PHE A 51 -1.60 -13.76 -11.06
C PHE A 51 -0.72 -14.92 -11.57
N GLU A 52 -1.24 -16.15 -11.66
CA GLU A 52 -0.43 -17.34 -12.02
C GLU A 52 0.27 -17.18 -13.37
N ASP A 53 -0.43 -16.70 -14.40
CA ASP A 53 0.14 -16.51 -15.74
C ASP A 53 0.99 -15.23 -15.85
N LEU A 54 0.87 -14.30 -14.91
CA LEU A 54 1.58 -13.02 -14.92
C LEU A 54 2.97 -13.12 -14.29
N ILE A 55 3.22 -14.14 -13.47
CA ILE A 55 4.47 -14.28 -12.71
C ILE A 55 5.71 -14.36 -13.61
N ILE A 56 5.55 -14.80 -14.86
CA ILE A 56 6.62 -14.89 -15.85
C ILE A 56 6.92 -13.56 -16.56
N VAL A 57 6.02 -12.57 -16.43
CA VAL A 57 6.19 -11.21 -16.98
C VAL A 57 6.09 -10.19 -15.83
N PRO A 58 7.21 -9.84 -15.18
CA PRO A 58 7.21 -8.99 -13.99
C PRO A 58 6.51 -7.64 -14.16
N GLU A 59 6.52 -7.07 -15.37
CA GLU A 59 5.84 -5.81 -15.69
C GLU A 59 4.31 -5.94 -15.62
N ASP A 60 3.76 -7.00 -16.22
CA ASP A 60 2.32 -7.26 -16.21
C ASP A 60 1.84 -7.65 -14.81
N TYR A 61 2.64 -8.43 -14.08
CA TYR A 61 2.38 -8.74 -12.67
C TYR A 61 2.31 -7.47 -11.83
N GLY A 62 3.33 -6.61 -11.93
CA GLY A 62 3.42 -5.36 -11.19
C GLY A 62 2.27 -4.40 -11.49
N LYS A 63 1.91 -4.28 -12.78
CA LYS A 63 0.76 -3.47 -13.21
C LYS A 63 -0.55 -4.00 -12.61
N LYS A 64 -0.81 -5.31 -12.72
CA LYS A 64 -2.01 -5.94 -12.14
C LYS A 64 -2.06 -5.78 -10.63
N LEU A 65 -0.91 -5.91 -9.96
CA LEU A 65 -0.82 -5.72 -8.51
C LEU A 65 -1.15 -4.28 -8.11
N SER A 66 -0.61 -3.28 -8.82
CA SER A 66 -0.97 -1.88 -8.61
C SER A 66 -2.46 -1.62 -8.84
N GLU A 67 -3.04 -2.17 -9.90
CA GLU A 67 -4.48 -2.06 -10.18
C GLU A 67 -5.33 -2.63 -9.02
N VAL A 68 -4.95 -3.78 -8.48
CA VAL A 68 -5.63 -4.41 -7.34
C VAL A 68 -5.46 -3.59 -6.07
N PHE A 69 -4.24 -3.13 -5.78
CA PHE A 69 -3.92 -2.39 -4.57
C PHE A 69 -4.59 -1.01 -4.51
N PHE A 70 -4.66 -0.31 -5.64
CA PHE A 70 -5.28 1.03 -5.75
C PHE A 70 -6.75 1.00 -6.21
N LYS A 71 -7.37 -0.18 -6.33
CA LYS A 71 -8.79 -0.35 -6.73
C LYS A 71 -9.74 0.40 -5.79
N ASP A 72 -9.45 0.42 -4.49
CA ASP A 72 -10.20 1.19 -3.51
C ASP A 72 -9.82 2.68 -3.61
N PRO A 73 -10.78 3.59 -3.89
CA PRO A 73 -10.49 5.02 -4.00
C PRO A 73 -9.86 5.61 -2.74
N GLY A 74 -10.17 5.06 -1.56
CA GLY A 74 -9.55 5.47 -0.30
C GLY A 74 -8.05 5.20 -0.27
N MET A 75 -7.58 4.13 -0.90
CA MET A 75 -6.15 3.82 -1.01
C MET A 75 -5.44 4.78 -1.98
N ALA A 76 -6.07 5.07 -3.13
CA ALA A 76 -5.52 6.03 -4.10
C ALA A 76 -5.44 7.46 -3.51
N ASP A 77 -6.49 7.92 -2.84
CA ASP A 77 -6.53 9.21 -2.16
C ASP A 77 -5.47 9.32 -1.06
N LEU A 78 -5.31 8.26 -0.28
CA LEU A 78 -4.28 8.17 0.77
C LEU A 78 -2.87 8.28 0.18
N TRP A 79 -2.58 7.50 -0.86
CA TRP A 79 -1.29 7.50 -1.53
C TRP A 79 -0.93 8.88 -2.09
N ALA A 80 -1.89 9.52 -2.77
CA ALA A 80 -1.71 10.87 -3.30
C ALA A 80 -1.41 11.89 -2.19
N LYS A 81 -2.11 11.81 -1.04
CA LYS A 81 -1.85 12.67 0.12
C LYS A 81 -0.47 12.42 0.73
N ALA A 82 -0.10 11.16 0.93
CA ALA A 82 1.20 10.80 1.50
C ALA A 82 2.36 11.30 0.62
N ARG A 83 2.24 11.13 -0.71
CA ARG A 83 3.21 11.64 -1.70
C ARG A 83 3.30 13.16 -1.66
N ALA A 84 2.17 13.86 -1.68
CA ALA A 84 2.13 15.32 -1.62
C ALA A 84 2.75 15.87 -0.33
N SER A 85 2.47 15.25 0.82
CA SER A 85 3.05 15.65 2.11
C SER A 85 4.56 15.44 2.15
N ALA A 86 5.06 14.29 1.67
CA ALA A 86 6.49 14.04 1.60
C ALA A 86 7.20 15.04 0.66
N GLN A 87 6.62 15.30 -0.51
CA GLN A 87 7.13 16.27 -1.47
C GLN A 87 7.18 17.69 -0.90
N ALA A 88 6.15 18.12 -0.18
CA ALA A 88 6.09 19.46 0.42
C ALA A 88 7.21 19.69 1.46
N LEU A 89 7.68 18.62 2.12
CA LEU A 89 8.78 18.66 3.08
C LEU A 89 10.15 18.42 2.43
N GLY A 90 10.20 18.10 1.14
CA GLY A 90 11.44 17.72 0.46
C GLY A 90 12.03 16.39 0.95
N SER A 91 11.19 15.53 1.55
CA SER A 91 11.59 14.23 2.11
C SER A 91 11.17 13.08 1.20
N ALA A 92 11.91 11.98 1.27
CA ALA A 92 11.51 10.75 0.60
C ALA A 92 10.37 10.05 1.37
N LEU A 93 9.39 9.51 0.65
CA LEU A 93 8.34 8.67 1.19
C LEU A 93 8.84 7.22 1.33
N ARG A 94 8.84 6.68 2.54
CA ARG A 94 9.16 5.28 2.83
C ARG A 94 7.87 4.52 3.10
N LEU A 95 7.58 3.53 2.27
CA LEU A 95 6.46 2.60 2.47
C LEU A 95 6.90 1.43 3.37
N ARG A 96 6.09 1.10 4.37
CA ARG A 96 6.26 -0.06 5.25
C ARG A 96 4.99 -0.90 5.23
N LEU A 97 5.11 -2.18 4.86
CA LEU A 97 4.00 -3.12 4.84
C LEU A 97 4.10 -4.05 6.06
N LEU A 98 3.04 -4.09 6.86
CA LEU A 98 2.90 -4.96 8.02
C LEU A 98 1.83 -6.01 7.71
N VAL A 99 2.27 -7.15 7.21
CA VAL A 99 1.38 -8.28 6.95
C VAL A 99 1.08 -8.99 8.26
N SER A 100 -0.17 -8.93 8.71
CA SER A 100 -0.58 -9.61 9.94
C SER A 100 -0.58 -11.13 9.78
N ALA A 101 -0.53 -11.86 10.89
CA ALA A 101 -0.55 -13.33 10.88
C ALA A 101 -1.80 -13.91 10.21
N SER A 102 -2.93 -13.18 10.19
CA SER A 102 -4.15 -13.63 9.49
C SER A 102 -4.05 -13.50 7.97
N ALA A 103 -3.17 -12.63 7.47
CA ALA A 103 -2.99 -12.33 6.05
C ALA A 103 -1.72 -12.96 5.46
N TRP A 104 -1.28 -14.11 5.99
CA TRP A 104 0.02 -14.69 5.66
C TRP A 104 0.24 -14.94 4.16
N GLN A 105 -0.84 -15.17 3.39
CA GLN A 105 -0.79 -15.32 1.93
C GLN A 105 -0.19 -14.09 1.23
N LEU A 106 -0.32 -12.90 1.80
CA LEU A 106 0.24 -11.68 1.23
C LEU A 106 1.78 -11.62 1.29
N ASN A 107 2.42 -12.53 2.04
CA ASN A 107 3.88 -12.63 2.04
C ASN A 107 4.45 -13.25 0.76
N SER A 108 3.63 -13.90 -0.08
CA SER A 108 4.08 -14.45 -1.37
C SER A 108 4.00 -13.44 -2.52
N ILE A 109 3.53 -12.22 -2.26
CA ILE A 109 3.41 -11.16 -3.27
C ILE A 109 4.78 -10.51 -3.49
N TYR A 110 5.12 -10.27 -4.77
CA TYR A 110 6.29 -9.48 -5.16
C TYR A 110 5.99 -7.98 -5.05
N TRP A 111 5.91 -7.46 -3.83
CA TRP A 111 5.54 -6.07 -3.55
C TRP A 111 6.43 -5.04 -4.26
N GLU A 112 7.69 -5.38 -4.48
CA GLU A 112 8.67 -4.58 -5.21
C GLU A 112 8.36 -4.41 -6.70
N SER A 113 7.46 -5.22 -7.26
CA SER A 113 7.02 -5.10 -8.65
C SER A 113 5.95 -4.02 -8.85
N MET A 114 5.33 -3.54 -7.76
CA MET A 114 4.31 -2.49 -7.85
C MET A 114 4.85 -1.25 -8.52
N ARG A 115 4.02 -0.69 -9.40
CA ARG A 115 4.24 0.60 -10.06
C ARG A 115 3.41 1.69 -9.41
N ASP A 116 3.93 2.92 -9.43
CA ASP A 116 3.14 4.05 -8.99
C ASP A 116 2.00 4.27 -10.00
N PRO A 117 0.74 4.44 -9.54
CA PRO A 117 -0.40 4.58 -10.43
C PRO A 117 -0.35 5.86 -11.29
N GLN A 118 0.50 6.84 -10.96
CA GLN A 118 0.60 8.10 -11.68
C GLN A 118 1.70 8.12 -12.76
N ASP A 119 2.85 7.49 -12.51
CA ASP A 119 4.01 7.56 -13.40
C ASP A 119 4.63 6.22 -13.85
N GLY A 120 4.07 5.07 -13.42
CA GLY A 120 4.42 3.74 -13.95
C GLY A 120 5.70 3.15 -13.36
#